data_AF-A9D0E2-F1
#
_entry.id   AF-A9D0E2-F1
#
_cell.length_a   1.000
_cell.length_b   1.000
_cell.length_c   1.000
_cell.angle_alpha   90.00
_cell.angle_beta   90.00
_cell.angle_gamma   90.00
#
_symmetry.space_group_name_H-M   'P 1'
#
loop_
_entity.id
_entity.type
_entity.pdbx_description
1 polymer ?
#
loop_
_entity_poly.entity_id
_entity_poly.type
_entity_poly.pdbx_seq_one_letter_code
_entity_poly.pdbx_strand_id
1 'polypeptide(L)'
;MTGLNLPHPLTLIKSVIFTNESVRAEIVDSRGPWPALLLAWHTVGQAHRDAAAVTLLEGYLFQNRNSIIKQSGLRDPQQLLTYSIPLSMEHMGVTNLVMVPRAKTSLDQLAENIEQMINQLSSQGISQSDLDQLKAQWLNLKLRQVDSPSALARALSATLPQDRLAPLTGPWERINAVTTVDMQRVTGRYFNHGYVRLDLLPPWYLRWRKPYWNGFPQG
;
A
#
# COMPACT_ATOMS: atom_id res chain seq x y z
N MET A 1 41.49 -28.57 -21.78
CA MET A 1 41.08 -27.55 -20.78
C MET A 1 39.71 -27.03 -21.19
N THR A 2 38.66 -27.67 -20.73
CA THR A 2 37.26 -27.30 -21.00
C THR A 2 36.68 -26.78 -19.70
N GLY A 3 36.54 -25.46 -19.61
CA GLY A 3 35.94 -24.80 -18.45
C GLY A 3 34.46 -25.14 -18.36
N LEU A 4 34.05 -25.76 -17.25
CA LEU A 4 32.64 -25.92 -16.89
C LEU A 4 32.03 -24.53 -16.71
N ASN A 5 31.12 -24.17 -17.61
CA ASN A 5 30.27 -23.01 -17.46
C ASN A 5 29.14 -23.39 -16.48
N LEU A 6 29.39 -23.21 -15.18
CA LEU A 6 28.37 -23.37 -14.16
C LEU A 6 27.42 -22.16 -14.23
N PRO A 7 26.10 -22.35 -14.43
CA PRO A 7 25.16 -21.24 -14.40
C PRO A 7 25.17 -20.57 -13.02
N HIS A 8 25.22 -19.23 -13.00
CA HIS A 8 25.14 -18.44 -11.78
C HIS A 8 23.86 -18.78 -10.97
N PRO A 9 23.94 -18.95 -9.64
CA PRO A 9 22.84 -19.43 -8.80
C PRO A 9 21.62 -18.50 -8.68
N LEU A 10 21.59 -17.37 -9.41
CA LEU A 10 20.50 -16.39 -9.36
C LEU A 10 19.52 -16.48 -10.53
N THR A 11 19.70 -17.41 -11.49
CA THR A 11 18.82 -17.53 -12.67
C THR A 11 17.50 -18.28 -12.40
N LEU A 12 17.24 -18.69 -11.16
CA LEU A 12 16.05 -19.48 -10.78
C LEU A 12 15.35 -18.94 -9.53
N ILE A 13 15.18 -17.61 -9.40
CA ILE A 13 14.14 -17.12 -8.49
C ILE A 13 12.82 -17.24 -9.24
N LYS A 14 12.21 -18.43 -9.17
CA LYS A 14 10.80 -18.65 -9.46
C LYS A 14 10.05 -17.56 -8.68
N SER A 15 9.30 -16.71 -9.36
CA SER A 15 8.47 -15.68 -8.72
C SER A 15 7.72 -16.33 -7.56
N VAL A 16 8.02 -15.92 -6.32
CA VAL A 16 7.34 -16.48 -5.15
C VAL A 16 5.88 -16.04 -5.26
N ILE A 17 5.00 -16.99 -5.54
CA ILE A 17 3.56 -16.75 -5.57
C ILE A 17 3.08 -16.85 -4.13
N PHE A 18 2.83 -15.72 -3.50
CA PHE A 18 2.19 -15.68 -2.18
C PHE A 18 0.68 -15.79 -2.36
N THR A 19 0.04 -16.67 -1.59
CA THR A 19 -1.40 -16.64 -1.42
C THR A 19 -1.71 -15.48 -0.49
N ASN A 20 -2.47 -14.50 -0.98
CA ASN A 20 -2.93 -13.41 -0.14
C ASN A 20 -4.03 -13.98 0.78
N GLU A 21 -3.79 -13.96 2.08
CA GLU A 21 -4.71 -14.48 3.10
C GLU A 21 -5.06 -13.36 4.08
N SER A 22 -6.33 -13.30 4.46
CA SER A 22 -6.78 -12.38 5.50
C SER A 22 -6.28 -12.86 6.85
N VAL A 23 -5.41 -12.06 7.48
CA VAL A 23 -4.91 -12.33 8.84
C VAL A 23 -5.36 -11.19 9.73
N ARG A 24 -6.00 -11.49 10.86
CA ARG A 24 -6.35 -10.49 11.89
C ARG A 24 -5.64 -10.80 13.19
N ALA A 25 -4.99 -9.79 13.76
CA ALA A 25 -4.39 -9.86 15.09
C ALA A 25 -4.71 -8.60 15.90
N GLU A 26 -4.64 -8.71 17.22
CA GLU A 26 -4.77 -7.60 18.15
C GLU A 26 -3.54 -7.58 19.07
N ILE A 27 -3.00 -6.38 19.32
CA ILE A 27 -1.93 -6.17 20.30
C ILE A 27 -2.41 -5.14 21.31
N VAL A 28 -2.29 -5.48 22.59
CA VAL A 28 -2.57 -4.54 23.67
C VAL A 28 -1.28 -3.80 24.02
N ASP A 29 -1.23 -2.50 23.76
CA ASP A 29 -0.10 -1.63 24.11
C ASP A 29 -0.45 -0.81 25.35
N SER A 30 0.12 -1.18 26.49
CA SER A 30 -0.09 -0.48 27.77
C SER A 30 0.41 0.96 27.77
N ARG A 31 1.28 1.33 26.83
CA ARG A 31 1.84 2.68 26.67
C ARG A 31 1.15 3.48 25.56
N GLY A 32 0.32 2.83 24.76
CA GLY A 32 -0.39 3.45 23.66
C GLY A 32 -1.39 4.50 24.18
N PRO A 33 -1.34 5.75 23.71
CA PRO A 33 -2.33 6.75 24.11
C PRO A 33 -3.66 6.55 23.35
N TRP A 34 -3.60 6.03 22.12
CA TRP A 34 -4.73 5.91 21.20
C TRP A 34 -4.78 4.52 20.55
N PRO A 35 -5.97 4.00 20.23
CA PRO A 35 -6.09 2.83 19.36
C PRO A 35 -5.58 3.16 17.96
N ALA A 36 -5.05 2.17 17.25
CA ALA A 36 -4.63 2.31 15.87
C ALA A 36 -4.95 1.04 15.07
N LEU A 37 -5.19 1.22 13.79
CA LEU A 37 -5.41 0.16 12.81
C LEU A 37 -4.23 0.16 11.85
N LEU A 38 -3.59 -0.98 11.67
CA LEU A 38 -2.65 -1.23 10.59
C LEU A 38 -3.27 -2.23 9.62
N LEU A 39 -3.30 -1.84 8.35
CA LEU A 39 -3.66 -2.68 7.22
C LEU A 39 -2.43 -2.89 6.33
N ALA A 40 -2.19 -4.10 5.85
CA ALA A 40 -1.08 -4.36 4.95
C ALA A 40 -1.43 -5.41 3.88
N TRP A 41 -1.00 -5.14 2.65
CA TRP A 41 -1.20 -5.99 1.48
C TRP A 41 0.15 -6.39 0.91
N HIS A 42 0.26 -7.65 0.50
CA HIS A 42 1.39 -8.13 -0.27
C HIS A 42 1.25 -7.67 -1.72
N THR A 43 2.32 -7.08 -2.26
CA THR A 43 2.39 -6.64 -3.65
C THR A 43 3.64 -7.23 -4.31
N VAL A 44 4.16 -6.55 -5.32
CA VAL A 44 5.19 -7.08 -6.22
C VAL A 44 6.52 -6.38 -6.04
N GLY A 45 7.60 -7.08 -6.40
CA GLY A 45 8.94 -6.48 -6.42
C GLY A 45 9.09 -5.38 -7.46
N GLN A 46 10.13 -4.56 -7.30
CA GLN A 46 10.38 -3.36 -8.11
C GLN A 46 10.52 -3.62 -9.61
N ALA A 47 11.02 -4.80 -10.00
CA ALA A 47 11.20 -5.19 -11.41
C ALA A 47 9.93 -5.80 -12.05
N HIS A 48 8.86 -6.02 -11.27
CA HIS A 48 7.67 -6.66 -11.78
C HIS A 48 6.86 -5.74 -12.71
N ARG A 49 6.22 -6.30 -13.74
CA ARG A 49 5.43 -5.55 -14.73
C ARG A 49 4.31 -4.69 -14.13
N ASP A 50 3.75 -5.13 -12.99
CA ASP A 50 2.67 -4.44 -12.29
C ASP A 50 3.18 -3.37 -11.32
N ALA A 51 4.49 -3.26 -11.08
CA ALA A 51 5.04 -2.36 -10.05
C ALA A 51 4.68 -0.89 -10.29
N ALA A 52 4.63 -0.45 -11.56
CA ALA A 52 4.23 0.91 -11.91
C ALA A 52 2.77 1.20 -11.57
N ALA A 53 1.86 0.26 -11.86
CA ALA A 53 0.46 0.38 -11.50
C ALA A 53 0.24 0.33 -9.98
N VAL A 54 0.97 -0.55 -9.26
CA VAL A 54 0.96 -0.58 -7.79
C VAL A 54 1.41 0.76 -7.21
N THR A 55 2.50 1.34 -7.73
CA THR A 55 3.01 2.64 -7.28
C THR A 55 1.95 3.75 -7.43
N LEU A 56 1.23 3.78 -8.57
CA LEU A 56 0.17 4.76 -8.79
C LEU A 56 -1.04 4.51 -7.90
N LEU A 57 -1.40 3.24 -7.64
CA LEU A 57 -2.49 2.87 -6.73
C LEU A 57 -2.20 3.28 -5.30
N GLU A 58 -0.97 3.10 -4.82
CA GLU A 58 -0.54 3.55 -3.49
C GLU A 58 -0.67 5.08 -3.35
N GLY A 59 -0.27 5.80 -4.39
CA GLY A 59 -0.44 7.25 -4.48
C GLY A 59 -1.91 7.66 -4.42
N TYR A 60 -2.76 6.95 -5.15
CA TYR A 60 -4.20 7.21 -5.22
C TYR A 60 -4.93 6.89 -3.91
N LEU A 61 -4.72 5.69 -3.36
CA LEU A 61 -5.44 5.21 -2.18
C LEU A 61 -4.96 5.87 -0.89
N PHE A 62 -3.66 6.08 -0.73
CA PHE A 62 -3.09 6.30 0.61
C PHE A 62 -2.29 7.60 0.77
N GLN A 63 -1.85 8.23 -0.32
CA GLN A 63 -1.01 9.45 -0.25
C GLN A 63 -1.76 10.71 -0.69
N ASN A 64 -2.79 10.59 -1.51
CA ASN A 64 -3.60 11.72 -1.92
C ASN A 64 -4.75 11.96 -0.93
N ARG A 65 -4.57 12.92 -0.01
CA ARG A 65 -5.62 13.38 0.93
C ARG A 65 -6.94 13.71 0.22
N ASN A 66 -6.88 14.30 -0.97
CA ASN A 66 -8.07 14.60 -1.75
C ASN A 66 -8.76 13.34 -2.26
N SER A 67 -8.03 12.26 -2.56
CA SER A 67 -8.64 10.99 -2.96
C SER A 67 -9.43 10.38 -1.80
N ILE A 68 -8.80 10.26 -0.63
CA ILE A 68 -9.46 9.75 0.59
C ILE A 68 -10.68 10.59 0.93
N ILE A 69 -10.56 11.93 0.93
CA ILE A 69 -11.65 12.86 1.28
C ILE A 69 -12.76 12.87 0.21
N LYS A 70 -12.41 12.91 -1.08
CA LYS A 70 -13.37 12.93 -2.20
C LYS A 70 -14.13 11.60 -2.32
N GLN A 71 -13.44 10.46 -2.18
CA GLN A 71 -14.05 9.14 -2.29
C GLN A 71 -14.88 8.79 -1.06
N SER A 72 -14.46 9.20 0.14
CA SER A 72 -15.26 9.01 1.35
C SER A 72 -16.42 10.01 1.48
N GLY A 73 -16.44 11.08 0.67
CA GLY A 73 -17.44 12.15 0.76
C GLY A 73 -17.38 12.95 2.07
N LEU A 74 -16.31 12.80 2.85
CA LEU A 74 -16.23 13.31 4.22
C LEU A 74 -15.79 14.78 4.24
N ARG A 75 -16.60 15.65 4.86
CA ARG A 75 -16.16 17.02 5.22
C ARG A 75 -15.27 17.03 6.47
N ASP A 76 -15.41 16.02 7.33
CA ASP A 76 -14.57 15.79 8.52
C ASP A 76 -14.08 14.33 8.51
N PRO A 77 -12.76 14.06 8.32
CA PRO A 77 -12.25 12.70 8.20
C PRO A 77 -12.51 11.91 9.47
N GLN A 78 -12.91 10.64 9.39
CA GLN A 78 -13.18 9.80 10.57
C GLN A 78 -11.92 9.41 11.36
N GLN A 79 -10.73 9.73 10.84
CA GLN A 79 -9.42 9.41 11.40
C GLN A 79 -8.60 10.67 11.73
N LEU A 80 -7.90 10.63 12.88
CA LEU A 80 -6.99 11.67 13.35
C LEU A 80 -5.69 11.69 12.55
N LEU A 81 -5.16 10.52 12.22
CA LEU A 81 -3.90 10.34 11.52
C LEU A 81 -4.05 9.23 10.48
N THR A 82 -3.43 9.45 9.32
CA THR A 82 -3.29 8.47 8.24
C THR A 82 -1.87 8.59 7.71
N TYR A 83 -1.13 7.49 7.66
CA TYR A 83 0.12 7.43 6.91
C TYR A 83 0.32 6.07 6.27
N SER A 84 1.06 6.05 5.18
CA SER A 84 1.41 4.86 4.41
C SER A 84 2.87 4.96 4.01
N ILE A 85 3.62 3.89 4.22
CA ILE A 85 5.01 3.78 3.76
C ILE A 85 5.11 2.51 2.93
N PRO A 86 4.79 2.56 1.63
CA PRO A 86 4.92 1.37 0.80
C PRO A 86 6.38 0.93 0.74
N LEU A 87 6.59 -0.37 0.92
CA LEU A 87 7.91 -1.00 0.87
C LEU A 87 7.99 -1.77 -0.43
N SER A 88 8.61 -1.17 -1.45
CA SER A 88 8.95 -1.88 -2.68
C SER A 88 10.34 -2.50 -2.50
N MET A 89 10.42 -3.81 -2.34
CA MET A 89 11.69 -4.56 -2.25
C MET A 89 12.03 -5.15 -3.63
N GLU A 90 13.21 -5.73 -3.77
CA GLU A 90 13.68 -6.25 -5.07
C GLU A 90 12.74 -7.34 -5.63
N HIS A 91 12.33 -8.28 -4.78
CA HIS A 91 11.55 -9.45 -5.20
C HIS A 91 10.09 -9.43 -4.75
N MET A 92 9.73 -8.55 -3.81
CA MET A 92 8.37 -8.46 -3.25
C MET A 92 8.05 -7.02 -2.84
N GLY A 93 6.77 -6.74 -2.61
CA GLY A 93 6.34 -5.45 -2.10
C GLY A 93 5.36 -5.61 -0.94
N VAL A 94 5.26 -4.58 -0.11
CA VAL A 94 4.23 -4.46 0.93
C VAL A 94 3.68 -3.05 0.88
N THR A 95 2.39 -2.93 0.60
CA THR A 95 1.66 -1.68 0.81
C THR A 95 1.05 -1.72 2.22
N ASN A 96 1.21 -0.66 3.00
CA ASN A 96 0.59 -0.57 4.33
C ASN A 96 -0.13 0.75 4.52
N LEU A 97 -1.08 0.75 5.44
CA LEU A 97 -1.85 1.90 5.87
C LEU A 97 -2.00 1.84 7.38
N VAL A 98 -1.60 2.91 8.05
CA VAL A 98 -1.82 3.08 9.49
C VAL A 98 -2.81 4.21 9.70
N MET A 99 -3.84 3.94 10.50
CA MET A 99 -4.90 4.88 10.82
C MET A 99 -5.16 4.95 12.33
N VAL A 100 -5.41 6.15 12.83
CA VAL A 100 -5.86 6.39 14.21
C VAL A 100 -7.28 6.96 14.15
N PRO A 101 -8.30 6.32 14.75
CA PRO A 101 -9.68 6.81 14.68
C PRO A 101 -9.87 8.10 15.47
N ARG A 102 -10.79 8.96 15.02
CA ARG A 102 -11.38 10.02 15.85
C ARG A 102 -12.36 9.42 16.88
N ALA A 103 -12.74 10.23 17.85
CA ALA A 103 -13.79 9.89 18.79
C ALA A 103 -15.07 9.46 18.04
N LYS A 104 -15.71 8.38 18.51
CA LYS A 104 -16.91 7.75 17.93
C LYS A 104 -16.71 6.94 16.64
N THR A 105 -15.49 6.82 16.11
CA THR A 105 -15.17 5.90 15.00
C THR A 105 -14.54 4.62 15.55
N SER A 106 -15.03 3.45 15.13
CA SER A 106 -14.40 2.17 15.46
C SER A 106 -13.27 1.82 14.47
N LEU A 107 -12.34 0.95 14.88
CA LEU A 107 -11.34 0.41 13.95
C LEU A 107 -11.99 -0.42 12.84
N ASP A 108 -13.08 -1.15 13.15
CA ASP A 108 -13.83 -1.91 12.15
C ASP A 108 -14.43 -0.99 11.07
N GLN A 109 -15.01 0.15 11.46
CA GLN A 109 -15.53 1.13 10.51
C GLN A 109 -14.43 1.68 9.59
N LEU A 110 -13.24 1.95 10.13
CA LEU A 110 -12.11 2.40 9.31
C LEU A 110 -11.69 1.32 8.30
N ALA A 111 -11.63 0.05 8.71
CA ALA A 111 -11.30 -1.05 7.82
C ALA A 111 -12.35 -1.22 6.71
N GLU A 112 -13.63 -1.23 7.07
CA GLU A 112 -14.75 -1.34 6.12
C GLU A 112 -14.74 -0.22 5.08
N ASN A 113 -14.45 1.01 5.48
CA ASN A 113 -14.35 2.13 4.54
C ASN A 113 -13.24 1.92 3.50
N ILE A 114 -12.09 1.39 3.93
CA ILE A 114 -10.97 1.08 3.03
C ILE A 114 -11.31 -0.09 2.11
N GLU A 115 -11.95 -1.13 2.64
CA GLU A 115 -12.44 -2.26 1.83
C GLU A 115 -13.45 -1.80 0.78
N GLN A 116 -14.40 -0.94 1.14
CA GLN A 116 -15.37 -0.38 0.20
C GLN A 116 -14.69 0.43 -0.91
N MET A 117 -13.72 1.27 -0.57
CA MET A 117 -12.95 2.05 -1.54
C MET A 117 -12.18 1.13 -2.50
N ILE A 118 -11.50 0.11 -1.97
CA ILE A 118 -10.77 -0.88 -2.76
C ILE A 118 -11.73 -1.67 -3.68
N ASN A 119 -12.88 -2.10 -3.17
CA ASN A 119 -13.91 -2.82 -3.92
C ASN A 119 -14.53 -1.96 -5.04
N GLN A 120 -14.80 -0.68 -4.77
CA GLN A 120 -15.25 0.28 -5.78
C GLN A 120 -14.20 0.44 -6.87
N LEU A 121 -12.94 0.61 -6.50
CA LEU A 121 -11.85 0.75 -7.45
C LEU A 121 -11.64 -0.51 -8.29
N SER A 122 -11.74 -1.70 -7.69
CA SER A 122 -11.63 -2.96 -8.42
C SER A 122 -12.81 -3.22 -9.36
N SER A 123 -14.00 -2.67 -9.08
CA SER A 123 -15.20 -2.89 -9.89
C SER A 123 -15.42 -1.82 -10.96
N GLN A 124 -15.12 -0.56 -10.63
CA GLN A 124 -15.40 0.61 -11.47
C GLN A 124 -14.14 1.20 -12.13
N GLY A 125 -12.96 0.91 -11.59
CA GLY A 125 -11.71 1.52 -12.02
C GLY A 125 -11.57 2.98 -11.59
N ILE A 126 -10.65 3.71 -12.24
CA ILE A 126 -10.51 5.16 -12.11
C ILE A 126 -10.82 5.86 -13.43
N SER A 127 -11.14 7.15 -13.35
CA SER A 127 -11.25 7.99 -14.55
C SER A 127 -9.87 8.22 -15.19
N GLN A 128 -9.86 8.47 -16.50
CA GLN A 128 -8.63 8.83 -17.20
C GLN A 128 -8.00 10.11 -16.63
N SER A 129 -8.83 11.10 -16.28
CA SER A 129 -8.36 12.36 -15.69
C SER A 129 -7.68 12.15 -14.34
N ASP A 130 -8.20 11.27 -13.48
CA ASP A 130 -7.54 10.96 -12.20
C ASP A 130 -6.20 10.23 -12.45
N LEU A 131 -6.14 9.31 -13.42
CA LEU A 131 -4.90 8.63 -13.81
C LEU A 131 -3.84 9.62 -14.30
N ASP A 132 -4.21 10.55 -15.16
CA ASP A 132 -3.31 11.56 -15.70
C ASP A 132 -2.77 12.46 -14.58
N GLN A 133 -3.62 12.82 -13.61
CA GLN A 133 -3.20 13.58 -12.44
C GLN A 133 -2.20 12.81 -11.58
N LEU A 134 -2.40 11.51 -11.37
CA LEU A 134 -1.46 10.66 -10.62
C LEU A 134 -0.10 10.58 -11.32
N LYS A 135 -0.08 10.36 -12.64
CA LYS A 135 1.15 10.33 -13.44
C LYS A 135 1.90 11.66 -13.35
N ALA A 136 1.18 12.79 -13.44
CA ALA A 136 1.78 14.12 -13.31
C ALA A 136 2.36 14.37 -11.91
N GLN A 137 1.65 13.97 -10.85
CA GLN A 137 2.15 14.08 -9.47
C GLN A 137 3.41 13.24 -9.26
N TRP A 138 3.42 12.01 -9.75
CA TRP A 138 4.59 11.14 -9.69
C TRP A 138 5.77 11.76 -10.44
N LEU A 139 5.55 12.28 -11.66
CA LEU A 139 6.60 12.91 -12.45
C LEU A 139 7.18 14.14 -11.73
N ASN A 140 6.33 15.00 -11.16
CA ASN A 140 6.76 16.17 -10.41
C ASN A 140 7.60 15.80 -9.17
N LEU A 141 7.27 14.69 -8.49
CA LEU A 141 8.09 14.17 -7.39
C LEU A 141 9.46 13.70 -7.89
N LYS A 142 9.53 13.08 -9.07
CA LYS A 142 10.78 12.63 -9.68
C LYS A 142 11.65 13.77 -10.20
N LEU A 143 11.07 14.80 -10.81
CA LEU A 143 11.82 15.98 -11.25
C LEU A 143 12.52 16.67 -10.08
N ARG A 144 11.84 16.83 -8.94
CA ARG A 144 12.46 17.37 -7.72
C ARG A 144 13.63 16.51 -7.19
N GLN A 145 13.63 15.20 -7.45
CA GLN A 145 14.77 14.34 -7.10
C GLN A 145 15.97 14.60 -8.01
N VAL A 146 15.74 14.93 -9.28
CA VAL A 146 16.79 15.27 -10.24
C VAL A 146 17.43 16.62 -9.91
N ASP A 147 16.65 17.58 -9.42
CA ASP A 147 17.14 18.93 -9.08
C ASP A 147 18.10 18.95 -7.86
N SER A 148 18.13 17.88 -7.06
CA SER A 148 18.99 17.77 -5.88
C SER A 148 20.18 16.83 -6.15
N PRO A 149 21.44 17.30 -6.13
CA PRO A 149 22.60 16.45 -6.45
C PRO A 149 22.70 15.18 -5.60
N SER A 150 22.41 15.26 -4.30
CA SER A 150 22.44 14.11 -3.40
C SER A 150 21.26 13.17 -3.58
N ALA A 151 20.07 13.68 -3.92
CA ALA A 151 18.93 12.84 -4.27
C ALA A 151 19.15 12.14 -5.62
N LEU A 152 19.68 12.84 -6.61
CA LEU A 152 20.04 12.30 -7.91
C LEU A 152 21.10 11.20 -7.78
N ALA A 153 22.17 11.45 -7.04
CA ALA A 153 23.22 10.45 -6.81
C ALA A 153 22.65 9.17 -6.15
N ARG A 154 21.76 9.31 -5.16
CA ARG A 154 21.07 8.17 -4.55
C ARG A 154 20.15 7.45 -5.53
N ALA A 155 19.38 8.18 -6.33
CA ALA A 155 18.49 7.60 -7.33
C ALA A 155 19.27 6.81 -8.39
N LEU A 156 20.37 7.37 -8.91
CA LEU A 156 21.25 6.69 -9.87
C LEU A 156 21.94 5.47 -9.26
N SER A 157 22.35 5.55 -7.99
CA SER A 157 22.94 4.40 -7.28
C SER A 157 21.93 3.26 -7.05
N ALA A 158 20.64 3.59 -6.96
CA ALA A 158 19.54 2.63 -6.81
C ALA A 158 18.93 2.20 -8.16
N THR A 159 19.62 2.43 -9.29
CA THR A 159 19.14 2.04 -10.62
C THR A 159 18.95 0.53 -10.69
N LEU A 160 17.76 0.10 -11.10
CA LEU A 160 17.46 -1.31 -11.29
C LEU A 160 18.20 -1.86 -12.51
N PRO A 161 18.54 -3.16 -12.54
CA PRO A 161 19.19 -3.78 -13.70
C PRO A 161 18.47 -3.51 -15.03
N GLN A 162 17.12 -3.51 -15.02
CA GLN A 162 16.28 -3.24 -16.19
C GLN A 162 16.35 -1.79 -16.69
N ASP A 163 16.79 -0.85 -15.86
CA ASP A 163 16.87 0.58 -16.16
C ASP A 163 18.30 1.05 -16.46
N ARG A 164 19.27 0.13 -16.53
CA ARG A 164 20.69 0.47 -16.66
C ARG A 164 21.00 1.42 -17.82
N LEU A 165 20.31 1.26 -18.96
CA LEU A 165 20.51 2.11 -20.14
C LEU A 165 19.71 3.42 -20.09
N ALA A 166 18.69 3.49 -19.22
CA ALA A 166 17.75 4.59 -19.14
C ALA A 166 17.34 4.84 -17.66
N PRO A 167 18.29 5.18 -16.76
CA PRO A 167 18.05 5.19 -15.32
C PRO A 167 17.02 6.23 -14.88
N LEU A 168 16.84 7.30 -15.67
CA LEU A 168 15.90 8.37 -15.39
C LEU A 168 14.56 8.18 -16.15
N THR A 169 14.62 7.78 -17.42
CA THR A 169 13.43 7.71 -18.28
C THR A 169 12.73 6.37 -18.24
N GLY A 170 13.45 5.26 -18.04
CA GLY A 170 12.85 3.91 -17.99
C GLY A 170 11.75 3.77 -16.94
N PRO A 171 11.95 4.23 -15.67
CA PRO A 171 10.89 4.25 -14.68
C PRO A 171 9.69 5.12 -15.08
N TRP A 172 9.93 6.26 -15.72
CA TRP A 172 8.87 7.15 -16.19
C TRP A 172 8.05 6.52 -17.32
N GLU A 173 8.69 5.88 -18.29
CA GLU A 173 8.00 5.20 -19.40
C GLU A 173 7.03 4.14 -18.89
N ARG A 174 7.44 3.35 -17.89
CA ARG A 174 6.55 2.35 -17.26
C ARG A 174 5.36 2.99 -16.54
N ILE A 175 5.57 4.09 -15.81
CA ILE A 175 4.49 4.85 -15.17
C ILE A 175 3.55 5.44 -16.21
N ASN A 176 4.09 6.00 -17.29
CA ASN A 176 3.33 6.63 -18.36
C ASN A 176 2.50 5.61 -19.14
N ALA A 177 2.99 4.38 -19.29
CA ALA A 177 2.30 3.29 -19.98
C ALA A 177 1.11 2.69 -19.20
N VAL A 178 0.99 2.94 -17.89
CA VAL A 178 -0.13 2.41 -17.09
C VAL A 178 -1.46 2.90 -17.64
N THR A 179 -2.42 1.97 -17.80
CA THR A 179 -3.79 2.26 -18.23
C THR A 179 -4.78 2.20 -17.08
N THR A 180 -6.00 2.72 -17.26
CA THR A 180 -7.09 2.56 -16.27
C THR A 180 -7.46 1.09 -16.05
N VAL A 181 -7.35 0.26 -17.10
CA VAL A 181 -7.55 -1.20 -17.04
C VAL A 181 -6.48 -1.85 -16.16
N ASP A 182 -5.22 -1.41 -16.24
CA ASP A 182 -4.17 -1.89 -15.35
C ASP A 182 -4.45 -1.54 -13.89
N MET A 183 -4.90 -0.31 -13.62
CA MET A 183 -5.25 0.12 -12.27
C MET A 183 -6.33 -0.76 -11.67
N GLN A 184 -7.40 -1.03 -12.42
CA GLN A 184 -8.49 -1.90 -11.98
C GLN A 184 -8.02 -3.34 -11.75
N ARG A 185 -7.30 -3.91 -12.72
CA ARG A 185 -6.77 -5.29 -12.66
C ARG A 185 -5.83 -5.50 -11.48
N VAL A 186 -4.92 -4.55 -11.25
CA VAL A 186 -3.92 -4.61 -10.17
C VAL A 186 -4.59 -4.43 -8.82
N THR A 187 -5.61 -3.57 -8.71
CA THR A 187 -6.42 -3.45 -7.49
C THR A 187 -7.05 -4.80 -7.13
N GLY A 188 -7.77 -5.42 -8.07
CA GLY A 188 -8.39 -6.72 -7.83
C GLY A 188 -7.35 -7.80 -7.46
N ARG A 189 -6.21 -7.81 -8.16
CA ARG A 189 -5.17 -8.84 -7.97
C ARG A 189 -4.46 -8.77 -6.63
N TYR A 190 -4.12 -7.58 -6.13
CA TYR A 190 -3.27 -7.43 -4.94
C TYR A 190 -4.00 -6.91 -3.71
N PHE A 191 -5.14 -6.23 -3.87
CA PHE A 191 -5.82 -5.55 -2.77
C PHE A 191 -7.15 -6.19 -2.35
N ASN A 192 -7.83 -6.96 -3.24
CA ASN A 192 -9.13 -7.59 -2.91
C ASN A 192 -9.01 -8.98 -2.24
N HIS A 193 -7.86 -9.66 -2.34
CA HIS A 193 -7.73 -11.06 -1.91
C HIS A 193 -7.23 -11.23 -0.47
N GLY A 194 -7.65 -10.34 0.43
CA GLY A 194 -7.24 -10.39 1.83
C GLY A 194 -6.04 -9.52 2.14
N TYR A 195 -5.88 -9.23 3.42
CA TYR A 195 -4.86 -8.34 3.95
C TYR A 195 -4.55 -8.69 5.40
N VAL A 196 -3.38 -8.26 5.86
CA VAL A 196 -3.02 -8.31 7.27
C VAL A 196 -3.64 -7.12 7.97
N ARG A 197 -4.46 -7.40 8.99
CA ARG A 197 -5.04 -6.45 9.90
C ARG A 197 -4.42 -6.60 11.29
N LEU A 198 -3.91 -5.50 11.82
CA LEU A 198 -3.41 -5.44 13.18
C LEU A 198 -4.08 -4.29 13.93
N ASP A 199 -4.86 -4.65 14.95
CA ASP A 199 -5.49 -3.70 15.85
C ASP A 199 -4.56 -3.43 17.04
N LEU A 200 -4.03 -2.22 17.15
CA LEU A 200 -3.22 -1.75 18.28
C LEU A 200 -4.16 -1.09 19.29
N LEU A 201 -4.30 -1.68 20.48
CA LEU A 201 -5.34 -1.32 21.44
C LEU A 201 -4.72 -0.86 22.77
N PRO A 202 -5.03 0.36 23.25
CA PRO A 202 -4.66 0.73 24.60
C PRO A 202 -5.60 0.05 25.62
N PRO A 203 -5.15 -0.22 26.87
CA PRO A 203 -5.92 -0.97 27.85
C PRO A 203 -7.31 -0.38 28.13
N TRP A 204 -7.44 0.95 28.06
CA TRP A 204 -8.71 1.63 28.28
C TRP A 204 -9.72 1.34 27.17
N TYR A 205 -9.29 1.12 25.92
CA TYR A 205 -10.18 0.90 24.78
C TYR A 205 -10.94 -0.43 24.89
N LEU A 206 -10.28 -1.46 25.43
CA LEU A 206 -10.89 -2.77 25.70
C LEU A 206 -12.06 -2.70 26.66
N ARG A 207 -12.02 -1.77 27.63
CA ARG A 207 -13.09 -1.61 28.64
C ARG A 207 -14.40 -1.11 28.02
N TRP A 208 -14.33 -0.35 26.94
CA TRP A 208 -15.52 0.12 26.22
C TRP A 208 -16.09 -0.92 25.24
N ARG A 209 -15.26 -1.84 24.74
CA ARG A 209 -15.67 -2.91 23.80
C ARG A 209 -16.32 -4.12 24.50
N LYS A 210 -16.18 -4.26 25.82
CA LYS A 210 -16.79 -5.35 26.62
C LYS A 210 -17.93 -4.88 27.55
N PRO A 211 -19.16 -4.58 27.07
CA PRO A 211 -20.29 -4.43 28.00
C PRO A 211 -21.09 -5.71 28.24
N TYR A 212 -20.94 -6.81 27.47
CA TYR A 212 -21.93 -7.91 27.49
C TYR A 212 -21.41 -9.37 27.53
N TRP A 213 -20.13 -9.63 27.83
CA TRP A 213 -19.64 -11.01 27.98
C TRP A 213 -19.13 -11.32 29.39
N ASN A 214 -19.91 -10.98 30.41
CA ASN A 214 -19.84 -11.65 31.70
C ASN A 214 -21.20 -12.32 31.94
N GLY A 215 -21.33 -13.55 31.42
CA GLY A 215 -22.25 -14.51 32.00
C GLY A 215 -21.80 -14.81 33.42
N PHE A 216 -22.47 -14.23 34.40
CA PHE A 216 -22.42 -14.72 35.77
C PHE A 216 -23.38 -15.91 35.86
N PRO A 217 -22.95 -17.08 36.38
CA PRO A 217 -23.88 -18.14 36.71
C PRO A 217 -24.82 -17.64 37.81
N GLN A 218 -26.12 -17.78 37.61
CA GLN A 218 -27.09 -17.65 38.70
C GLN A 218 -26.81 -18.80 39.67
N GLY A 219 -26.28 -18.45 40.84
CA GLY A 219 -26.33 -19.26 42.05
C GLY A 219 -27.46 -18.76 42.93
#